data_AF-A0A4P6JMK6-F1
#
_entry.id   AF-A0A4P6JMK6-F1
#
_cell.length_a   1.000
_cell.length_b   1.000
_cell.length_c   1.000
_cell.angle_alpha   90.00
_cell.angle_beta   90.00
_cell.angle_gamma   90.00
#
_symmetry.space_group_name_H-M   'P 1'
#
loop_
_entity.id
_entity.type
_entity.pdbx_description
1 polymer ?
#
loop_
_entity_poly.entity_id
_entity_poly.type
_entity_poly.pdbx_seq_one_letter_code
_entity_poly.pdbx_strand_id
1 'polypeptide(L)'
;MNMERLSRWPGRQRKSRFARQPGAALFQGLRVRLTLWYCGVLGAALILFGVFLYVGAQHILPAPVEGEAAIRAHGRVNQWLVISPERACSSFAPPPETSAPSAPYMVACFDQNGQLLPANTTLRLPLAFLTNSAARAALKTGTASDIVDAGSPIGHIYRYAQVVPNPIGSGIQGVIVIGESIEPQETALSALLFLLLGVGGVTLLGAGLGGLFLAHRALEPARLAWTNQQRFIADASHELRTPLTLLRADAEVLLRSRKKLEAEDAMLLEDIVAEANHMANLANNMLTLARLDSNAAHREHEVLNLADVAQAGIRRVQALAEQRKVSIQTEIAARPQVIGDQTLLGQAILALLDNAIKYNRPRGKVSISTTEEQDQALLKVSDTGIGITADHLPHLGERFYRVDKARSREAGGTGLGLSIARSIVTAHGGTLTLTSVPGEGTTVAITLPLARRIAIGNKQALPEHTASLPERVP
;
A
#
# COMPACT_ATOMS: atom_id res chain seq x y z
N MET A 1 -15.92 7.99 68.88
CA MET A 1 -16.22 9.01 67.86
C MET A 1 -14.91 9.30 67.14
N ASN A 2 -14.88 9.00 65.83
CA ASN A 2 -13.85 9.25 64.79
C ASN A 2 -12.46 8.60 65.01
N MET A 3 -12.06 7.52 64.30
CA MET A 3 -11.92 7.35 62.84
C MET A 3 -11.23 8.52 62.16
N GLU A 4 -9.92 8.39 61.89
CA GLU A 4 -9.39 8.48 60.53
C GLU A 4 -7.92 8.02 60.48
N ARG A 5 -7.75 6.76 60.07
CA ARG A 5 -6.54 6.18 59.49
C ARG A 5 -6.86 6.09 58.00
N LEU A 6 -5.98 6.59 57.12
CA LEU A 6 -5.74 6.20 55.71
C LEU A 6 -5.50 7.42 54.81
N SER A 7 -4.25 7.61 54.38
CA SER A 7 -3.95 8.11 53.01
C SER A 7 -2.46 7.92 52.68
N ARG A 8 -2.04 6.67 52.50
CA ARG A 8 -0.88 6.32 51.67
C ARG A 8 -1.40 5.85 50.31
N TRP A 9 -1.33 6.71 49.29
CA TRP A 9 -1.27 6.31 47.88
C TRP A 9 -0.91 7.50 46.98
N PRO A 10 0.18 7.45 46.20
CA PRO A 10 0.26 8.13 44.92
C PRO A 10 -0.08 7.11 43.84
N GLY A 11 -1.35 7.08 43.46
CA GLY A 11 -1.82 6.36 42.29
C GLY A 11 -1.71 7.23 41.03
N ARG A 12 -1.20 6.60 39.96
CA ARG A 12 -1.37 6.95 38.54
C ARG A 12 -0.58 8.15 37.99
N GLN A 13 0.68 7.90 37.65
CA GLN A 13 1.23 8.37 36.36
C GLN A 13 1.99 7.23 35.68
N ARG A 14 1.24 6.32 35.06
CA ARG A 14 1.81 5.34 34.15
C ARG A 14 0.81 5.08 33.04
N LYS A 15 0.73 5.99 32.07
CA LYS A 15 0.11 5.70 30.77
C LYS A 15 0.80 6.49 29.65
N SER A 16 1.31 5.68 28.71
CA SER A 16 1.69 5.98 27.33
C SER A 16 2.85 6.94 27.05
N ARG A 17 4.06 6.53 27.41
CA ARG A 17 5.19 6.58 26.47
C ARG A 17 5.40 5.18 25.89
N PHE A 18 4.46 4.74 25.04
CA PHE A 18 4.76 3.62 24.15
C PHE A 18 5.76 4.15 23.14
N ALA A 19 7.04 3.89 23.42
CA ALA A 19 8.11 3.97 22.45
C ALA A 19 7.61 3.27 21.17
N ARG A 20 7.48 4.04 20.09
CA ARG A 20 7.28 3.47 18.75
C ARG A 20 8.53 2.65 18.46
N GLN A 21 8.46 1.36 18.74
CA GLN A 21 9.55 0.43 18.54
C GLN A 21 9.89 0.36 17.04
N PRO A 22 11.17 0.54 16.66
CA PRO A 22 11.61 0.49 15.27
C PRO A 22 11.28 -0.87 14.64
N GLY A 23 10.80 -0.85 13.39
CA GLY A 23 10.18 -1.99 12.69
C GLY A 23 8.65 -1.97 12.71
N ALA A 24 8.01 -1.36 13.71
CA ALA A 24 6.55 -1.28 13.78
C ALA A 24 5.94 -0.57 12.55
N ALA A 25 6.60 0.47 12.02
CA ALA A 25 6.13 1.22 10.86
C ALA A 25 6.19 0.41 9.55
N LEU A 26 7.22 -0.42 9.35
CA LEU A 26 7.38 -1.24 8.14
C LEU A 26 6.34 -2.37 8.11
N PHE A 27 6.14 -3.03 9.26
CA PHE A 27 5.07 -4.02 9.41
C PHE A 27 3.67 -3.39 9.42
N GLN A 28 3.49 -2.17 9.92
CA GLN A 28 2.22 -1.43 9.80
C GLN A 28 1.91 -1.08 8.35
N GLY A 29 2.88 -0.61 7.57
CA GLY A 29 2.70 -0.32 6.15
C GLY A 29 2.33 -1.56 5.33
N LEU A 30 2.97 -2.70 5.62
CA LEU A 30 2.64 -3.98 4.97
C LEU A 30 1.21 -4.45 5.34
N ARG A 31 0.83 -4.34 6.63
CA ARG A 31 -0.52 -4.69 7.11
C ARG A 31 -1.60 -3.87 6.41
N VAL A 32 -1.44 -2.54 6.39
CA VAL A 32 -2.41 -1.63 5.78
C VAL A 32 -2.53 -1.88 4.28
N ARG A 33 -1.41 -2.11 3.57
CA ARG A 33 -1.45 -2.44 2.13
C ARG A 33 -2.20 -3.74 1.83
N LEU A 34 -1.93 -4.80 2.59
CA LEU A 34 -2.63 -6.08 2.43
C LEU A 34 -4.12 -5.95 2.74
N THR A 35 -4.49 -5.32 3.85
CA THR A 35 -5.91 -5.12 4.19
C THR A 35 -6.62 -4.25 3.16
N LEU A 36 -5.98 -3.16 2.68
CA LEU A 36 -6.54 -2.32 1.63
C LEU A 36 -6.75 -3.07 0.32
N TRP A 37 -5.80 -3.94 -0.05
CA TRP A 37 -5.92 -4.74 -1.27
C TRP A 37 -7.07 -5.76 -1.15
N TYR A 38 -7.16 -6.50 -0.05
CA TYR A 38 -8.28 -7.44 0.19
C TYR A 38 -9.63 -6.73 0.27
N CYS A 39 -9.72 -5.62 0.99
CA CYS A 39 -10.95 -4.80 1.03
C CYS A 39 -11.29 -4.24 -0.35
N GLY A 40 -10.29 -3.83 -1.14
CA GLY A 40 -10.49 -3.34 -2.51
C GLY A 40 -11.05 -4.41 -3.44
N VAL A 41 -10.47 -5.61 -3.43
CA VAL A 41 -10.95 -6.76 -4.23
C VAL A 41 -12.36 -7.17 -3.81
N LEU A 42 -12.61 -7.28 -2.50
CA LEU A 42 -13.94 -7.60 -1.97
C LEU A 42 -14.97 -6.52 -2.34
N GLY A 43 -14.61 -5.23 -2.21
CA GLY A 43 -15.47 -4.12 -2.60
C GLY A 43 -15.82 -4.15 -4.08
N ALA A 44 -14.83 -4.39 -4.95
CA ALA A 44 -15.07 -4.54 -6.38
C ALA A 44 -16.01 -5.72 -6.69
N ALA A 45 -15.81 -6.88 -6.04
CA ALA A 45 -16.69 -8.03 -6.21
C ALA A 45 -18.13 -7.75 -5.75
N LEU A 46 -18.32 -7.08 -4.61
CA LEU A 46 -19.62 -6.69 -4.09
C LEU A 46 -20.34 -5.70 -5.01
N ILE A 47 -19.61 -4.72 -5.57
CA ILE A 47 -20.15 -3.76 -6.54
C ILE A 47 -20.58 -4.49 -7.81
N LEU A 48 -19.72 -5.34 -8.39
CA LEU A 48 -20.04 -6.09 -9.60
C LEU A 48 -21.28 -6.98 -9.40
N PHE A 49 -21.35 -7.69 -8.28
CA PHE A 49 -22.50 -8.52 -7.93
C PHE A 49 -23.77 -7.68 -7.72
N GLY A 50 -23.66 -6.55 -7.02
CA GLY A 50 -24.78 -5.63 -6.79
C GLY A 50 -25.33 -5.02 -8.08
N VAL A 51 -24.45 -4.60 -8.99
CA VAL A 51 -24.84 -4.09 -10.32
C VAL A 51 -25.54 -5.18 -11.12
N PHE A 52 -25.00 -6.40 -11.14
CA PHE A 52 -25.61 -7.53 -11.83
C PHE A 52 -27.02 -7.82 -11.31
N LEU A 53 -27.20 -7.89 -9.97
CA LEU A 53 -28.51 -8.12 -9.36
C LEU A 53 -29.49 -6.99 -9.63
N TYR A 54 -29.05 -5.73 -9.52
CA TYR A 54 -29.91 -4.56 -9.74
C TYR A 54 -30.40 -4.48 -11.20
N VAL A 55 -29.48 -4.59 -12.16
CA VAL A 55 -29.81 -4.58 -13.59
C VAL A 55 -30.70 -5.78 -13.95
N GLY A 56 -30.40 -6.96 -13.40
CA GLY A 56 -31.26 -8.14 -13.58
C GLY A 56 -32.68 -7.92 -13.06
N ALA A 57 -32.83 -7.40 -11.85
CA ALA A 57 -34.13 -7.07 -11.27
C ALA A 57 -34.87 -6.00 -12.09
N GLN A 58 -34.16 -4.99 -12.61
CA GLN A 58 -34.75 -3.93 -13.42
C GLN A 58 -35.37 -4.47 -14.73
N HIS A 59 -34.80 -5.53 -15.31
CA HIS A 59 -35.37 -6.17 -16.50
C HIS A 59 -36.48 -7.18 -16.17
N ILE A 60 -36.37 -7.89 -15.04
CA ILE A 60 -37.32 -8.97 -14.69
C ILE A 60 -38.62 -8.42 -14.09
N LEU A 61 -38.56 -7.37 -13.26
CA LEU A 61 -39.72 -6.87 -12.52
C LEU A 61 -40.83 -6.23 -13.38
N PRO A 62 -40.52 -5.47 -14.46
CA PRO A 62 -41.56 -4.87 -15.31
C PRO A 62 -42.22 -5.85 -16.28
N ALA A 63 -41.53 -6.93 -16.69
CA ALA A 63 -41.98 -7.82 -17.76
C ALA A 63 -43.40 -8.41 -17.56
N PRO A 64 -43.83 -8.79 -16.34
CA PRO A 64 -45.21 -9.24 -16.11
C PRO A 64 -46.25 -8.15 -16.40
N VAL A 65 -45.98 -6.89 -16.04
CA VAL A 65 -46.91 -5.76 -16.24
C VAL A 65 -47.15 -5.52 -17.73
N GLU A 66 -46.07 -5.55 -18.53
CA GLU A 66 -46.17 -5.35 -19.98
C GLU A 66 -47.02 -6.46 -20.64
N GLY A 67 -46.77 -7.72 -20.27
CA GLY A 67 -47.50 -8.87 -20.79
C GLY A 67 -48.98 -8.86 -20.38
N GLU A 68 -49.28 -8.58 -19.11
CA GLU A 68 -50.65 -8.52 -18.60
C GLU A 68 -51.45 -7.37 -19.23
N ALA A 69 -50.84 -6.18 -19.37
CA ALA A 69 -51.50 -5.03 -19.99
C ALA A 69 -51.91 -5.32 -21.45
N ALA A 70 -51.04 -6.00 -22.22
CA ALA A 70 -51.34 -6.40 -23.58
C ALA A 70 -52.48 -7.44 -23.66
N ILE A 71 -52.45 -8.46 -22.79
CA ILE A 71 -53.52 -9.48 -22.71
C ILE A 71 -54.86 -8.82 -22.34
N ARG A 72 -54.86 -7.90 -21.37
CA ARG A 72 -56.05 -7.16 -20.94
C ARG A 72 -56.57 -6.26 -22.06
N ALA A 73 -55.70 -5.55 -22.77
CA ALA A 73 -56.09 -4.70 -23.90
C ALA A 73 -56.77 -5.54 -24.99
N HIS A 74 -56.19 -6.67 -25.38
CA HIS A 74 -56.77 -7.55 -26.39
C HIS A 74 -58.14 -8.09 -25.96
N GLY A 75 -58.28 -8.51 -24.70
CA GLY A 75 -59.57 -8.93 -24.13
C GLY A 75 -60.64 -7.82 -24.19
N ARG A 76 -60.25 -6.57 -23.93
CA ARG A 76 -61.15 -5.42 -24.03
C ARG A 76 -61.51 -5.05 -25.47
N VAL A 77 -60.58 -5.18 -26.42
CA VAL A 77 -60.86 -4.99 -27.84
C VAL A 77 -61.93 -5.97 -28.30
N ASN A 78 -61.80 -7.26 -27.97
CA ASN A 78 -62.78 -8.28 -28.31
C ASN A 78 -64.17 -7.99 -27.71
N GLN A 79 -64.23 -7.45 -26.49
CA GLN A 79 -65.49 -7.02 -25.88
C GLN A 79 -66.09 -5.79 -26.57
N TRP A 80 -65.28 -4.80 -26.97
CA TRP A 80 -65.76 -3.63 -27.72
C TRP A 80 -66.41 -4.07 -29.03
N LEU A 81 -65.82 -5.02 -29.76
CA LEU A 81 -66.39 -5.50 -31.02
C LEU A 81 -67.79 -6.14 -30.86
N VAL A 82 -68.15 -6.63 -29.66
CA VAL A 82 -69.45 -7.25 -29.38
C VAL A 82 -70.49 -6.23 -28.87
N ILE A 83 -70.06 -5.16 -28.20
CA ILE A 83 -70.93 -4.14 -27.59
C ILE A 83 -71.02 -2.92 -28.52
N SER A 84 -72.18 -2.26 -28.59
CA SER A 84 -72.35 -1.06 -29.46
C SER A 84 -71.25 0.00 -29.20
N PRO A 85 -70.76 0.71 -30.25
CA PRO A 85 -69.63 1.64 -30.18
C PRO A 85 -69.72 2.67 -29.03
N GLU A 86 -70.92 3.18 -28.80
CA GLU A 86 -71.21 4.25 -27.83
C GLU A 86 -71.28 3.72 -26.38
N ARG A 87 -71.43 2.40 -26.20
CA ARG A 87 -71.61 1.75 -24.88
C ARG A 87 -70.40 0.96 -24.43
N ALA A 88 -69.51 0.57 -25.34
CA ALA A 88 -68.36 -0.27 -25.02
C ALA A 88 -67.55 0.34 -23.87
N CYS A 89 -67.11 1.60 -24.00
CA CYS A 89 -66.23 2.23 -23.01
C CYS A 89 -66.91 2.64 -21.69
N SER A 90 -68.22 2.88 -21.71
CA SER A 90 -69.00 3.17 -20.50
C SER A 90 -69.40 1.90 -19.73
N SER A 91 -69.46 0.75 -20.40
CA SER A 91 -69.80 -0.55 -19.81
C SER A 91 -68.65 -1.24 -19.05
N PHE A 92 -67.42 -0.74 -19.17
CA PHE A 92 -66.22 -1.31 -18.54
C PHE A 92 -65.97 -0.83 -17.10
N ALA A 93 -66.96 -0.20 -16.46
CA ALA A 93 -66.84 0.28 -15.08
C ALA A 93 -66.63 -0.88 -14.09
N PRO A 94 -65.65 -0.78 -13.16
CA PRO A 94 -65.60 -1.69 -12.02
C PRO A 94 -66.88 -1.52 -11.17
N PRO A 95 -67.34 -2.58 -10.48
CA PRO A 95 -68.57 -2.52 -9.68
C PRO A 95 -68.49 -1.40 -8.62
N PRO A 96 -69.61 -0.71 -8.32
CA PRO A 96 -69.61 0.53 -7.54
C PRO A 96 -69.29 0.40 -6.04
N GLU A 97 -68.96 -0.79 -5.52
CA GLU A 97 -68.85 -1.05 -4.07
C GLU A 97 -67.49 -1.63 -3.63
N THR A 98 -66.37 -1.19 -4.22
CA THR A 98 -65.08 -1.36 -3.54
C THR A 98 -64.51 -0.01 -3.19
N SER A 99 -64.58 0.34 -1.91
CA SER A 99 -63.84 1.43 -1.27
C SER A 99 -62.33 1.14 -1.21
N ALA A 100 -61.76 0.63 -2.31
CA ALA A 100 -60.34 0.40 -2.49
C ALA A 100 -59.83 1.45 -3.51
N PRO A 101 -58.73 2.17 -3.23
CA PRO A 101 -58.22 3.23 -4.11
C PRO A 101 -57.73 2.78 -5.50
N SER A 102 -57.76 1.48 -5.82
CA SER A 102 -57.21 0.96 -7.08
C SER A 102 -58.13 -0.11 -7.68
N ALA A 103 -58.72 0.21 -8.83
CA ALA A 103 -58.93 -0.84 -9.82
C ALA A 103 -57.53 -1.41 -10.15
N PRO A 104 -57.36 -2.74 -10.33
CA PRO A 104 -56.04 -3.34 -10.59
C PRO A 104 -55.38 -2.84 -11.89
N TYR A 105 -56.11 -2.10 -12.72
CA TYR A 105 -55.68 -1.41 -13.92
C TYR A 105 -56.70 -0.33 -14.30
N MET A 106 -56.26 0.66 -15.07
CA MET A 106 -57.04 1.77 -15.59
C MET A 106 -57.40 1.52 -17.06
N VAL A 107 -58.55 2.01 -17.51
CA VAL A 107 -59.00 1.88 -18.91
C VAL A 107 -59.48 3.23 -19.40
N ALA A 108 -58.96 3.67 -20.54
CA ALA A 108 -59.46 4.82 -21.28
C ALA A 108 -59.67 4.44 -22.75
N CYS A 109 -60.65 5.07 -23.38
CA CYS A 109 -60.92 4.87 -24.79
C CYS A 109 -60.80 6.18 -25.56
N PHE A 110 -60.31 6.07 -26.78
CA PHE A 110 -60.13 7.20 -27.68
C PHE A 110 -60.82 6.89 -29.01
N ASP A 111 -61.32 7.93 -29.66
CA ASP A 111 -61.92 7.83 -30.99
C ASP A 111 -60.83 7.60 -32.08
N GLN A 112 -61.27 7.48 -33.33
CA GLN A 112 -60.40 7.35 -34.50
C GLN A 112 -59.44 8.54 -34.74
N ASN A 113 -59.65 9.67 -34.07
CA ASN A 113 -58.80 10.87 -34.13
C ASN A 113 -57.85 10.99 -32.92
N GLY A 114 -57.90 10.04 -31.99
CA GLY A 114 -57.16 10.07 -30.73
C GLY A 114 -57.70 11.09 -29.74
N GLN A 115 -58.98 11.46 -29.83
CA GLN A 115 -59.69 12.25 -28.82
C GLN A 115 -60.33 11.31 -27.78
N LEU A 116 -60.31 11.72 -26.52
CA LEU A 116 -60.84 10.91 -25.41
C LEU A 116 -62.36 10.76 -25.55
N LEU A 117 -62.86 9.53 -25.50
CA LEU A 117 -64.29 9.26 -25.45
C LEU A 117 -64.79 9.44 -24.00
N PRO A 118 -65.82 10.28 -23.77
CA PRO A 118 -66.30 10.55 -22.42
C PRO A 118 -66.97 9.32 -21.82
N ALA A 119 -66.54 8.93 -20.61
CA ALA A 119 -67.21 7.92 -19.80
C ALA A 119 -67.22 8.35 -18.32
N ASN A 120 -68.25 7.93 -17.56
CA ASN A 120 -68.33 8.26 -16.12
C ASN A 120 -67.11 7.76 -15.32
N THR A 121 -66.42 6.73 -15.84
CA THR A 121 -65.21 6.13 -15.27
C THR A 121 -63.96 6.99 -15.49
N THR A 122 -63.89 7.80 -16.56
CA THR A 122 -62.70 8.62 -16.84
C THR A 122 -62.58 9.84 -15.93
N LEU A 123 -63.66 10.28 -15.28
CA LEU A 123 -63.64 11.43 -14.34
C LEU A 123 -62.79 11.16 -13.07
N ARG A 124 -62.52 9.89 -12.73
CA ARG A 124 -61.76 9.50 -11.53
C ARG A 124 -60.31 9.10 -11.83
N LEU A 125 -59.87 9.20 -13.09
CA LEU A 125 -58.54 8.79 -13.51
C LEU A 125 -57.56 9.98 -13.50
N PRO A 126 -56.27 9.74 -13.22
CA PRO A 126 -55.26 10.79 -13.26
C PRO A 126 -55.12 11.39 -14.68
N LEU A 127 -55.01 12.72 -14.76
CA LEU A 127 -54.90 13.45 -16.04
C LEU A 127 -53.73 12.97 -16.91
N ALA A 128 -52.60 12.60 -16.29
CA ALA A 128 -51.44 12.06 -17.00
C ALA A 128 -51.78 10.79 -17.80
N PHE A 129 -52.64 9.90 -17.23
CA PHE A 129 -53.10 8.69 -17.89
C PHE A 129 -53.97 8.99 -19.12
N LEU A 130 -54.80 10.04 -19.04
CA LEU A 130 -55.76 10.43 -20.07
C LEU A 130 -55.13 11.19 -21.26
N THR A 131 -53.82 11.42 -21.24
CA THR A 131 -53.13 12.04 -22.38
C THR A 131 -53.21 11.15 -23.63
N ASN A 132 -53.36 11.76 -24.80
CA ASN A 132 -53.58 11.02 -26.05
C ASN A 132 -52.30 10.52 -26.74
N SER A 133 -51.12 10.61 -26.11
CA SER A 133 -49.85 10.22 -26.73
C SER A 133 -49.83 8.75 -27.13
N ALA A 134 -50.16 7.86 -26.19
CA ALA A 134 -50.22 6.42 -26.44
C ALA A 134 -51.28 6.06 -27.49
N ALA A 135 -52.45 6.71 -27.43
CA ALA A 135 -53.54 6.48 -28.39
C ALA A 135 -53.15 6.90 -29.81
N ARG A 136 -52.57 8.09 -29.98
CA ARG A 136 -52.09 8.59 -31.28
C ARG A 136 -50.95 7.77 -31.85
N ALA A 137 -50.09 7.23 -31.00
CA ALA A 137 -49.04 6.31 -31.42
C ALA A 137 -49.66 5.00 -31.95
N ALA A 138 -50.57 4.39 -31.20
CA ALA A 138 -51.25 3.15 -31.61
C ALA A 138 -52.05 3.31 -32.91
N LEU A 139 -52.70 4.45 -33.16
CA LEU A 139 -53.38 4.72 -34.44
C LEU A 139 -52.44 4.62 -35.66
N LYS A 140 -51.13 4.84 -35.47
CA LYS A 140 -50.13 4.74 -36.55
C LYS A 140 -49.52 3.34 -36.68
N THR A 141 -49.30 2.66 -35.55
CA THR A 141 -48.52 1.41 -35.48
C THR A 141 -49.36 0.17 -35.16
N GLY A 142 -50.66 0.32 -34.91
CA GLY A 142 -51.57 -0.73 -34.43
C GLY A 142 -51.54 -0.91 -32.90
N THR A 143 -50.35 -0.93 -32.32
CA THR A 143 -50.15 -0.94 -30.86
C THR A 143 -49.06 0.04 -30.45
N ALA A 144 -49.14 0.56 -29.24
CA ALA A 144 -48.10 1.41 -28.67
C ALA A 144 -48.07 1.29 -27.15
N SER A 145 -46.92 1.55 -26.54
CA SER A 145 -46.79 1.63 -25.09
C SER A 145 -45.92 2.81 -24.69
N ASP A 146 -46.21 3.40 -23.54
CA ASP A 146 -45.39 4.44 -22.92
C ASP A 146 -45.53 4.41 -21.39
N ILE A 147 -44.73 5.24 -20.70
CA ILE A 147 -44.81 5.42 -19.25
C ILE A 147 -45.10 6.91 -18.98
N VAL A 148 -46.04 7.17 -18.09
CA VAL A 148 -46.39 8.54 -17.66
C VAL A 148 -46.33 8.67 -16.14
N ASP A 149 -45.85 9.81 -15.67
CA ASP A 149 -45.87 10.15 -14.24
C ASP A 149 -47.24 10.75 -13.87
N ALA A 150 -47.98 10.06 -12.99
CA ALA A 150 -49.26 10.52 -12.47
C ALA A 150 -49.17 11.21 -11.09
N GLY A 151 -47.95 11.35 -10.55
CA GLY A 151 -47.71 11.92 -9.24
C GLY A 151 -48.18 11.04 -8.08
N SER A 152 -47.88 11.48 -6.86
CA SER A 152 -48.28 10.76 -5.64
C SER A 152 -49.80 10.78 -5.43
N PRO A 153 -50.43 9.65 -5.04
CA PRO A 153 -49.83 8.38 -4.62
C PRO A 153 -49.75 7.30 -5.72
N ILE A 154 -50.08 7.64 -6.97
CA ILE A 154 -50.22 6.65 -8.06
C ILE A 154 -48.87 6.31 -8.72
N GLY A 155 -47.96 7.29 -8.75
CA GLY A 155 -46.62 7.15 -9.28
C GLY A 155 -46.59 7.02 -10.80
N HIS A 156 -45.61 6.27 -11.30
CA HIS A 156 -45.50 6.00 -12.73
C HIS A 156 -46.53 4.96 -13.19
N ILE A 157 -47.13 5.20 -14.36
CA ILE A 157 -48.12 4.34 -14.99
C ILE A 157 -47.56 3.85 -16.32
N TYR A 158 -47.42 2.53 -16.46
CA TYR A 158 -47.21 1.90 -17.75
C TYR A 158 -48.53 1.84 -18.51
N ARG A 159 -48.54 2.31 -19.76
CA ARG A 159 -49.72 2.32 -20.62
C ARG A 159 -49.50 1.44 -21.84
N TYR A 160 -50.51 0.64 -22.16
CA TYR A 160 -50.57 -0.14 -23.38
C TYR A 160 -51.81 0.24 -24.18
N ALA A 161 -51.60 0.68 -25.43
CA ALA A 161 -52.62 1.15 -26.34
C ALA A 161 -52.77 0.19 -27.52
N GLN A 162 -54.02 -0.15 -27.87
CA GLN A 162 -54.34 -1.06 -28.98
C GLN A 162 -55.53 -0.53 -29.80
N VAL A 163 -55.37 -0.50 -31.12
CA VAL A 163 -56.44 -0.11 -32.04
C VAL A 163 -57.58 -1.14 -32.05
N VAL A 164 -58.80 -0.64 -32.16
CA VAL A 164 -60.01 -1.44 -32.32
C VAL A 164 -60.45 -1.32 -33.78
N PRO A 165 -60.48 -2.42 -34.55
CA PRO A 165 -60.92 -2.38 -35.95
C PRO A 165 -62.43 -2.13 -36.04
N ASN A 166 -62.89 -1.50 -37.12
CA ASN A 166 -64.32 -1.34 -37.37
C ASN A 166 -64.95 -2.67 -37.82
N PRO A 167 -65.98 -3.20 -37.13
CA PRO A 167 -66.60 -4.47 -37.50
C PRO A 167 -67.42 -4.43 -38.81
N ILE A 168 -67.82 -3.24 -39.27
CA ILE A 168 -68.76 -3.08 -40.40
C ILE A 168 -68.06 -2.57 -41.68
N GLY A 169 -66.74 -2.29 -41.65
CA GLY A 169 -66.01 -1.82 -42.83
C GLY A 169 -64.50 -1.74 -42.66
N SER A 170 -63.79 -1.19 -43.66
CA SER A 170 -62.34 -0.95 -43.58
C SER A 170 -62.06 0.34 -42.79
N GLY A 171 -61.56 0.23 -41.56
CA GLY A 171 -61.18 1.38 -40.76
C GLY A 171 -60.91 1.04 -39.29
N ILE A 172 -60.49 2.05 -38.53
CA ILE A 172 -60.28 1.96 -37.08
C ILE A 172 -61.49 2.61 -36.40
N GLN A 173 -62.09 1.89 -35.46
CA GLN A 173 -63.21 2.39 -34.65
C GLN A 173 -62.72 3.30 -33.52
N GLY A 174 -61.56 3.00 -32.95
CA GLY A 174 -60.95 3.75 -31.86
C GLY A 174 -59.72 3.06 -31.30
N VAL A 175 -59.29 3.49 -30.12
CA VAL A 175 -58.15 2.91 -29.39
C VAL A 175 -58.53 2.68 -27.94
N ILE A 176 -58.16 1.52 -27.40
CA ILE A 176 -58.21 1.24 -25.96
C ILE A 176 -56.82 1.47 -25.39
N VAL A 177 -56.75 2.16 -24.26
CA VAL A 177 -55.54 2.34 -23.45
C VAL A 177 -55.77 1.69 -22.10
N ILE A 178 -54.91 0.73 -21.76
CA ILE A 178 -54.82 0.10 -20.44
C ILE A 178 -53.66 0.75 -19.69
N GLY A 179 -53.84 1.06 -18.40
CA GLY A 179 -52.79 1.62 -17.54
C GLY A 179 -52.60 0.81 -16.28
N GLU A 180 -51.35 0.53 -15.91
CA GLU A 180 -51.01 -0.14 -14.67
C GLU A 180 -49.91 0.64 -13.93
N SER A 181 -50.02 0.74 -12.60
CA SER A 181 -49.00 1.41 -11.79
C SER A 181 -47.76 0.52 -11.71
N ILE A 182 -46.59 1.08 -12.04
CA ILE A 182 -45.27 0.43 -11.89
C ILE A 182 -44.54 0.87 -10.61
N GLU A 183 -45.20 1.67 -9.77
CA GLU A 183 -44.69 2.15 -8.48
C GLU A 183 -44.27 0.99 -7.53
N PRO A 184 -44.99 -0.14 -7.43
CA PRO A 184 -44.55 -1.26 -6.59
C PRO A 184 -43.19 -1.84 -7.03
N GLN A 185 -42.93 -1.89 -8.34
CA GLN A 185 -41.68 -2.38 -8.92
C GLN A 185 -40.53 -1.41 -8.65
N GLU A 186 -40.77 -0.11 -8.79
CA GLU A 186 -39.79 0.94 -8.46
C GLU A 186 -39.47 0.97 -6.96
N THR A 187 -40.48 0.78 -6.11
CA THR A 187 -40.31 0.63 -4.66
C THR A 187 -39.48 -0.61 -4.32
N ALA A 188 -39.70 -1.73 -5.01
CA ALA A 188 -38.91 -2.94 -4.83
C ALA A 188 -37.45 -2.75 -5.29
N LEU A 189 -37.21 -2.08 -6.41
CA LEU A 189 -35.86 -1.78 -6.92
C LEU A 189 -35.08 -0.85 -5.98
N SER A 190 -35.74 0.20 -5.45
CA SER A 190 -35.12 1.11 -4.48
C SER A 190 -34.80 0.39 -3.17
N ALA A 191 -35.72 -0.43 -2.65
CA ALA A 191 -35.47 -1.27 -1.48
C ALA A 191 -34.29 -2.23 -1.69
N LEU A 192 -34.20 -2.87 -2.87
CA LEU A 192 -33.06 -3.72 -3.24
C LEU A 192 -31.75 -2.94 -3.24
N LEU A 193 -31.72 -1.73 -3.80
CA LEU A 193 -30.54 -0.88 -3.81
C LEU A 193 -30.06 -0.55 -2.39
N PHE A 194 -30.96 -0.12 -1.51
CA PHE A 194 -30.62 0.17 -0.12
C PHE A 194 -30.11 -1.08 0.62
N LEU A 195 -30.70 -2.25 0.36
CA LEU A 195 -30.25 -3.52 0.93
C LEU A 195 -28.84 -3.88 0.46
N LEU A 196 -28.57 -3.78 -0.85
CA LEU A 196 -27.25 -4.06 -1.43
C LEU A 196 -26.17 -3.12 -0.86
N LEU A 197 -26.45 -1.82 -0.77
CA LEU A 197 -25.53 -0.84 -0.18
C LEU A 197 -25.31 -1.08 1.31
N GLY A 198 -26.37 -1.35 2.07
CA GLY A 198 -26.30 -1.59 3.51
C GLY A 198 -25.52 -2.87 3.84
N VAL A 199 -25.90 -4.00 3.24
CA VAL A 199 -25.22 -5.28 3.44
C VAL A 199 -23.78 -5.19 2.94
N GLY A 200 -23.55 -4.66 1.75
CA GLY A 200 -22.20 -4.49 1.19
C GLY A 200 -21.30 -3.62 2.07
N GLY A 201 -21.82 -2.51 2.60
CA GLY A 201 -21.11 -1.64 3.53
C GLY A 201 -20.74 -2.34 4.84
N VAL A 202 -21.69 -3.05 5.45
CA VAL A 202 -21.45 -3.83 6.69
C VAL A 202 -20.42 -4.92 6.46
N THR A 203 -20.52 -5.67 5.35
CA THR A 203 -19.55 -6.70 4.98
C THR A 203 -18.15 -6.11 4.78
N LEU A 204 -18.03 -4.97 4.10
CA LEU A 204 -16.75 -4.32 3.86
C LEU A 204 -16.09 -3.83 5.16
N LEU A 205 -16.89 -3.22 6.06
CA LEU A 205 -16.43 -2.78 7.37
C LEU A 205 -15.98 -3.97 8.24
N GLY A 206 -16.77 -5.04 8.29
CA GLY A 206 -16.43 -6.27 9.00
C GLY A 206 -15.14 -6.90 8.47
N ALA A 207 -15.00 -6.99 7.15
CA ALA A 207 -13.78 -7.49 6.50
C ALA A 207 -12.55 -6.62 6.80
N GLY A 208 -12.71 -5.29 6.81
CA GLY A 208 -11.64 -4.36 7.16
C GLY A 208 -11.16 -4.53 8.61
N LEU A 209 -12.11 -4.56 9.56
CA LEU A 209 -11.79 -4.74 10.98
C LEU A 209 -11.20 -6.13 11.26
N GLY A 210 -11.80 -7.19 10.71
CA GLY A 210 -11.32 -8.56 10.84
C GLY A 210 -9.94 -8.74 10.19
N GLY A 211 -9.72 -8.14 9.03
CA GLY A 211 -8.43 -8.16 8.34
C GLY A 211 -7.32 -7.49 9.16
N LEU A 212 -7.59 -6.33 9.76
CA LEU A 212 -6.64 -5.67 10.67
C LEU A 212 -6.34 -6.53 11.91
N PHE A 213 -7.35 -7.18 12.49
CA PHE A 213 -7.20 -8.04 13.65
C PHE A 213 -6.37 -9.29 13.35
N LEU A 214 -6.70 -10.02 12.28
CA LEU A 214 -5.96 -11.22 11.86
C LEU A 214 -4.53 -10.89 11.47
N ALA A 215 -4.31 -9.78 10.75
CA ALA A 215 -2.97 -9.33 10.40
C ALA A 215 -2.15 -8.97 11.65
N HIS A 216 -2.78 -8.44 12.71
CA HIS A 216 -2.10 -8.21 13.98
C HIS A 216 -1.62 -9.52 14.61
N ARG A 217 -2.52 -10.50 14.73
CA ARG A 217 -2.26 -11.78 15.39
C ARG A 217 -1.27 -12.66 14.63
N ALA A 218 -1.32 -12.67 13.30
CA ALA A 218 -0.44 -13.50 12.48
C ALA A 218 1.01 -12.99 12.45
N LEU A 219 1.22 -11.67 12.55
CA LEU A 219 2.54 -11.05 12.44
C LEU A 219 3.24 -10.83 13.79
N GLU A 220 2.52 -10.96 14.91
CA GLU A 220 3.10 -10.79 16.24
C GLU A 220 4.17 -11.86 16.57
N PRO A 221 3.96 -13.16 16.32
CA PRO A 221 4.99 -14.18 16.56
C PRO A 221 6.26 -13.96 15.73
N ALA A 222 6.09 -13.61 14.45
CA ALA A 222 7.22 -13.34 13.55
C ALA A 222 8.06 -12.14 14.04
N ARG A 223 7.38 -11.08 14.51
CA ARG A 223 8.06 -9.91 15.08
C ARG A 223 8.82 -10.27 16.36
N LEU A 224 8.21 -11.04 17.26
CA LEU A 224 8.85 -11.48 18.50
C LEU A 224 10.06 -12.35 18.21
N ALA A 225 9.94 -13.33 17.31
CA ALA A 225 11.04 -14.18 16.87
C ALA A 225 12.21 -13.36 16.31
N TRP A 226 11.92 -12.39 15.42
CA TRP A 226 12.94 -11.49 14.87
C TRP A 226 13.67 -10.69 15.95
N THR A 227 12.93 -10.06 16.86
CA THR A 227 13.54 -9.27 17.95
C THR A 227 14.35 -10.11 18.93
N ASN A 228 13.92 -11.34 19.21
CA ASN A 228 14.64 -12.25 20.08
C ASN A 228 15.92 -12.77 19.41
N GLN A 229 15.88 -13.07 18.11
CA GLN A 229 17.07 -13.44 17.33
C GLN A 229 18.10 -12.30 17.33
N GLN A 230 17.67 -11.05 17.14
CA GLN A 230 18.56 -9.89 17.22
C GLN A 230 19.20 -9.74 18.61
N ARG A 231 18.41 -9.87 19.68
CA ARG A 231 18.92 -9.80 21.06
C ARG A 231 19.92 -10.92 21.34
N PHE A 232 19.61 -12.16 20.93
CA PHE A 232 20.50 -13.30 21.08
C PHE A 232 21.85 -13.09 20.36
N ILE A 233 21.84 -12.57 19.13
CA ILE A 233 23.09 -12.27 18.40
C ILE A 233 23.90 -11.20 19.12
N ALA A 234 23.26 -10.15 19.64
CA ALA A 234 23.94 -9.10 20.39
C ALA A 234 24.57 -9.63 21.68
N ASP A 235 23.82 -10.41 22.46
CA ASP A 235 24.27 -11.00 23.73
C ASP A 235 25.40 -12.00 23.48
N ALA A 236 25.24 -12.92 22.52
CA ALA A 236 26.28 -13.87 22.14
C ALA A 236 27.57 -13.18 21.67
N SER A 237 27.46 -12.07 20.91
CA SER A 237 28.64 -11.33 20.46
C SER A 237 29.40 -10.68 21.62
N HIS A 238 28.68 -10.20 22.64
CA HIS A 238 29.28 -9.63 23.85
C HIS A 238 29.95 -10.70 24.71
N GLU A 239 29.27 -11.83 24.93
CA GLU A 239 29.79 -12.96 25.71
C GLU A 239 30.98 -13.63 25.03
N LEU A 240 31.07 -13.64 23.69
CA LEU A 240 32.22 -14.19 22.95
C LEU A 240 33.42 -13.25 22.92
N ARG A 241 33.23 -11.92 22.97
CA ARG A 241 34.35 -10.97 22.88
C ARG A 241 35.31 -11.09 24.06
N THR A 242 34.78 -11.26 25.26
CA THR A 242 35.55 -11.36 26.50
C THR A 242 36.53 -12.54 26.50
N PRO A 243 36.11 -13.81 26.30
CA PRO A 243 37.02 -14.95 26.27
C PRO A 243 38.03 -14.87 25.13
N LEU A 244 37.64 -14.34 23.95
CA LEU A 244 38.56 -14.15 22.83
C LEU A 244 39.64 -13.09 23.12
N THR A 245 39.28 -12.04 23.85
CA THR A 245 40.25 -10.99 24.24
C THR A 245 41.28 -11.55 25.23
N LEU A 246 40.84 -12.38 26.18
CA LEU A 246 41.73 -13.05 27.13
C LEU A 246 42.65 -14.06 26.44
N LEU A 247 42.09 -14.94 25.62
CA LEU A 247 42.86 -15.93 24.86
C LEU A 247 43.93 -15.29 23.96
N ARG A 248 43.58 -14.16 23.31
CA ARG A 248 44.56 -13.36 22.56
C ARG A 248 45.65 -12.78 23.46
N ALA A 249 45.28 -12.18 24.59
CA ALA A 249 46.23 -11.56 25.50
C ALA A 249 47.23 -12.61 26.04
N ASP A 250 46.75 -13.80 26.41
CA ASP A 250 47.59 -14.89 26.90
C ASP A 250 48.57 -15.36 25.82
N ALA A 251 48.09 -15.56 24.58
CA ALA A 251 48.94 -15.95 23.47
C ALA A 251 49.97 -14.87 23.09
N GLU A 252 49.57 -13.59 23.11
CA GLU A 252 50.49 -12.45 22.91
C GLU A 252 51.56 -12.38 24.01
N VAL A 253 51.21 -12.65 25.26
CA VAL A 253 52.17 -12.69 26.38
C VAL A 253 53.19 -13.82 26.18
N LEU A 254 52.75 -15.01 25.78
CA LEU A 254 53.65 -16.12 25.47
C LEU A 254 54.60 -15.77 24.31
N LEU A 255 54.08 -15.13 23.26
CA LEU A 255 54.88 -14.68 22.11
C LEU A 255 55.91 -13.59 22.46
N ARG A 256 55.76 -12.83 23.55
CA ARG A 256 56.84 -11.91 24.00
C ARG A 256 58.11 -12.67 24.37
N SER A 257 58.00 -13.94 24.74
CA SER A 257 59.12 -14.83 25.01
C SER A 257 59.49 -15.72 23.79
N ARG A 258 59.14 -15.30 22.56
CA ARG A 258 59.38 -16.05 21.30
C ARG A 258 60.75 -16.72 21.19
N LYS A 259 61.82 -16.06 21.65
CA LYS A 259 63.19 -16.60 21.58
C LYS A 259 63.43 -17.84 22.46
N LYS A 260 62.53 -18.13 23.39
CA LYS A 260 62.57 -19.30 24.29
C LYS A 260 61.61 -20.42 23.85
N LEU A 261 60.80 -20.17 22.84
CA LEU A 261 59.85 -21.13 22.28
C LEU A 261 60.53 -21.89 21.13
N GLU A 262 60.15 -23.14 20.93
CA GLU A 262 60.48 -23.82 19.68
C GLU A 262 59.76 -23.13 18.51
N ALA A 263 60.32 -23.23 17.31
CA ALA A 263 59.78 -22.55 16.14
C ALA A 263 58.33 -22.95 15.84
N GLU A 264 58.00 -24.23 16.07
CA GLU A 264 56.66 -24.79 15.88
C GLU A 264 55.65 -24.22 16.89
N ASP A 265 56.03 -24.11 18.17
CA ASP A 265 55.19 -23.51 19.22
C ASP A 265 54.92 -22.02 18.96
N ALA A 266 55.93 -21.29 18.48
CA ALA A 266 55.77 -19.89 18.12
C ALA A 266 54.80 -19.72 16.93
N MET A 267 54.85 -20.60 15.94
CA MET A 267 53.89 -20.61 14.83
C MET A 267 52.47 -20.93 15.31
N LEU A 268 52.29 -21.93 16.17
CA LEU A 268 50.99 -22.28 16.74
C LEU A 268 50.38 -21.11 17.54
N LEU A 269 51.19 -20.39 18.32
CA LEU A 269 50.72 -19.21 19.06
C LEU A 269 50.36 -18.05 18.12
N GLU A 270 51.12 -17.83 17.05
CA GLU A 270 50.78 -16.85 16.02
C GLU A 270 49.44 -17.18 15.34
N ASP A 271 49.19 -18.46 15.05
CA ASP A 271 47.91 -18.95 14.50
C ASP A 271 46.75 -18.75 15.49
N ILE A 272 46.95 -19.04 16.78
CA ILE A 272 45.95 -18.79 17.84
C ILE A 272 45.58 -17.31 17.93
N VAL A 273 46.58 -16.40 17.89
CA VAL A 273 46.34 -14.96 17.89
C VAL A 273 45.57 -14.53 16.64
N ALA A 274 45.93 -15.07 15.47
CA ALA A 274 45.23 -14.79 14.22
C ALA A 274 43.75 -15.22 14.28
N GLU A 275 43.48 -16.43 14.76
CA GLU A 275 42.12 -16.96 14.88
C GLU A 275 41.30 -16.21 15.94
N ALA A 276 41.89 -15.87 17.09
CA ALA A 276 41.23 -15.08 18.13
C ALA A 276 40.81 -13.70 17.60
N ASN A 277 41.68 -13.04 16.82
CA ASN A 277 41.37 -11.79 16.15
C ASN A 277 40.28 -11.97 15.09
N HIS A 278 40.31 -13.07 14.33
CA HIS A 278 39.28 -13.39 13.34
C HIS A 278 37.89 -13.51 14.01
N MET A 279 37.80 -14.32 15.08
CA MET A 279 36.56 -14.52 15.82
C MET A 279 36.07 -13.22 16.49
N ALA A 280 36.97 -12.40 17.05
CA ALA A 280 36.60 -11.13 17.67
C ALA A 280 36.02 -10.15 16.64
N ASN A 281 36.61 -10.10 15.44
CA ASN A 281 36.09 -9.31 14.33
C ASN A 281 34.72 -9.82 13.87
N LEU A 282 34.50 -11.13 13.82
CA LEU A 282 33.21 -11.71 13.48
C LEU A 282 32.11 -11.31 14.49
N ALA A 283 32.40 -11.42 15.79
CA ALA A 283 31.48 -11.01 16.85
C ALA A 283 31.16 -9.50 16.78
N ASN A 284 32.17 -8.65 16.56
CA ASN A 284 31.97 -7.21 16.40
C ASN A 284 31.07 -6.88 15.20
N ASN A 285 31.32 -7.53 14.07
CA ASN A 285 30.55 -7.36 12.84
C ASN A 285 29.08 -7.78 13.03
N MET A 286 28.83 -8.91 13.71
CA MET A 286 27.48 -9.35 14.06
C MET A 286 26.76 -8.34 14.97
N LEU A 287 27.44 -7.82 15.99
CA LEU A 287 26.88 -6.80 16.88
C LEU A 287 26.55 -5.51 16.13
N THR A 288 27.46 -5.04 15.26
CA THR A 288 27.20 -3.85 14.42
C THR A 288 25.95 -4.07 13.58
N LEU A 289 25.80 -5.23 12.92
CA LEU A 289 24.60 -5.53 12.12
C LEU A 289 23.33 -5.57 12.98
N ALA A 290 23.36 -6.24 14.14
CA ALA A 290 22.21 -6.31 15.04
C ALA A 290 21.78 -4.92 15.56
N ARG A 291 22.73 -4.01 15.81
CA ARG A 291 22.47 -2.62 16.21
C ARG A 291 21.91 -1.78 15.07
N LEU A 292 22.47 -1.92 13.86
CA LEU A 292 21.99 -1.20 12.68
C LEU A 292 20.56 -1.61 12.29
N ASP A 293 20.24 -2.90 12.42
CA ASP A 293 18.90 -3.43 12.15
C ASP A 293 17.86 -3.03 13.22
N SER A 294 18.28 -2.72 14.45
CA SER A 294 17.39 -2.34 15.56
C SER A 294 17.23 -0.83 15.73
N ASN A 295 18.23 -0.01 15.39
CA ASN A 295 18.23 1.44 15.67
C ASN A 295 18.30 2.30 14.40
N ALA A 296 17.13 2.66 13.88
CA ALA A 296 16.97 3.70 12.86
C ALA A 296 16.79 5.12 13.44
N ALA A 297 16.57 5.28 14.76
CA ALA A 297 16.01 6.53 15.31
C ALA A 297 16.82 7.23 16.42
N HIS A 298 17.91 6.66 16.94
CA HIS A 298 18.72 7.25 18.03
C HIS A 298 20.21 7.22 17.70
N ARG A 299 20.60 7.87 16.61
CA ARG A 299 22.00 8.06 16.28
C ARG A 299 22.35 9.50 16.61
N GLU A 300 23.46 9.68 17.32
CA GLU A 300 24.08 10.99 17.47
C GLU A 300 24.54 11.42 16.09
N HIS A 301 23.71 12.25 15.46
CA HIS A 301 23.90 12.71 14.11
C HIS A 301 24.57 14.08 14.18
N GLU A 302 25.86 14.11 13.89
CA GLU A 302 26.62 15.35 13.78
C GLU A 302 26.86 15.71 12.30
N VAL A 303 27.10 16.99 12.05
CA VAL A 303 27.53 17.45 10.72
C VAL A 303 29.03 17.13 10.61
N LEU A 304 29.38 16.26 9.67
CA LEU A 304 30.74 15.77 9.48
C LEU A 304 31.19 15.95 8.04
N ASN A 305 32.48 16.23 7.86
CA ASN A 305 33.12 16.29 6.55
C ASN A 305 33.57 14.90 6.11
N LEU A 306 32.96 14.38 5.05
CA LEU A 306 33.22 13.02 4.57
C LEU A 306 34.67 12.80 4.12
N ALA A 307 35.34 13.85 3.63
CA ALA A 307 36.75 13.77 3.24
C ALA A 307 37.67 13.52 4.46
N ASP A 308 37.35 14.11 5.61
CA ASP A 308 38.16 13.92 6.82
C ASP A 308 38.00 12.50 7.37
N VAL A 309 36.80 11.93 7.28
CA VAL A 309 36.55 10.52 7.62
C VAL A 309 37.29 9.58 6.66
N ALA A 310 37.28 9.89 5.36
CA ALA A 310 38.03 9.14 4.35
C ALA A 310 39.54 9.15 4.65
N GLN A 311 40.11 10.32 4.94
CA GLN A 311 41.52 10.46 5.31
C GLN A 311 41.87 9.66 6.59
N ALA A 312 40.99 9.67 7.60
CA ALA A 312 41.18 8.85 8.80
C ALA A 312 41.18 7.36 8.48
N GLY A 313 40.33 6.91 7.54
CA GLY A 313 40.33 5.54 7.04
C GLY A 313 41.64 5.16 6.35
N ILE A 314 42.15 6.01 5.46
CA ILE A 314 43.42 5.79 4.74
C ILE A 314 44.58 5.60 5.72
N ARG A 315 44.70 6.48 6.72
CA ARG A 315 45.77 6.38 7.74
C ARG A 315 45.78 5.03 8.46
N ARG A 316 44.60 4.44 8.70
CA ARG A 316 44.48 3.15 9.40
C ARG A 316 44.87 1.95 8.52
N VAL A 317 44.69 2.04 7.21
CA VAL A 317 45.01 0.93 6.28
C VAL A 317 46.39 1.05 5.64
N GLN A 318 47.10 2.15 5.88
CA GLN A 318 48.40 2.46 5.26
C GLN A 318 49.42 1.33 5.46
N ALA A 319 49.60 0.83 6.68
CA ALA A 319 50.54 -0.24 7.00
C ALA A 319 50.17 -1.56 6.28
N LEU A 320 48.87 -1.87 6.17
CA LEU A 320 48.39 -3.05 5.44
C LEU A 320 48.66 -2.92 3.93
N ALA A 321 48.44 -1.73 3.36
CA ALA A 321 48.72 -1.46 1.95
C ALA A 321 50.21 -1.61 1.63
N GLU A 322 51.09 -1.08 2.50
CA GLU A 322 52.54 -1.23 2.38
C GLU A 322 52.97 -2.70 2.45
N GLN A 323 52.46 -3.45 3.43
CA GLN A 323 52.71 -4.89 3.56
C GLN A 323 52.29 -5.67 2.31
N ARG A 324 51.16 -5.27 1.69
CA ARG A 324 50.62 -5.90 0.47
C ARG A 324 51.18 -5.31 -0.84
N LYS A 325 52.10 -4.33 -0.75
CA LYS A 325 52.67 -3.60 -1.89
C LYS A 325 51.60 -2.97 -2.79
N VAL A 326 50.59 -2.36 -2.19
CA VAL A 326 49.50 -1.63 -2.88
C VAL A 326 49.67 -0.14 -2.60
N SER A 327 49.60 0.68 -3.65
CA SER A 327 49.67 2.14 -3.49
C SER A 327 48.28 2.75 -3.32
N ILE A 328 48.13 3.67 -2.36
CA ILE A 328 46.87 4.40 -2.13
C ILE A 328 47.00 5.81 -2.73
N GLN A 329 46.05 6.18 -3.59
CA GLN A 329 45.93 7.51 -4.18
C GLN A 329 44.68 8.20 -3.63
N THR A 330 44.81 9.47 -3.30
CA THR A 330 43.72 10.25 -2.69
C THR A 330 43.39 11.44 -3.57
N GLU A 331 42.13 11.54 -3.99
CA GLU A 331 41.61 12.61 -4.85
C GLU A 331 40.43 13.30 -4.16
N ILE A 332 40.73 14.22 -3.24
CA ILE A 332 39.69 15.00 -2.53
C ILE A 332 39.35 16.21 -3.39
N ALA A 333 38.40 16.04 -4.30
CA ALA A 333 37.90 17.11 -5.17
C ALA A 333 36.94 18.06 -4.43
N ALA A 334 36.14 17.52 -3.50
CA ALA A 334 35.26 18.28 -2.61
C ALA A 334 35.29 17.74 -1.17
N ARG A 335 34.81 18.56 -0.23
CA ARG A 335 34.73 18.25 1.21
C ARG A 335 33.26 18.26 1.68
N PRO A 336 32.43 17.30 1.23
CA PRO A 336 31.01 17.34 1.50
C PRO A 336 30.68 17.17 2.98
N GLN A 337 29.77 18.02 3.45
CA GLN A 337 29.19 17.92 4.78
C GLN A 337 27.94 17.03 4.75
N VAL A 338 27.97 15.96 5.52
CA VAL A 338 26.84 15.01 5.68
C VAL A 338 26.43 14.96 7.14
N ILE A 339 25.21 14.50 7.41
CA ILE A 339 24.73 14.27 8.77
C ILE A 339 24.91 12.78 9.08
N GLY A 340 25.62 12.44 10.15
CA GLY A 340 25.83 11.03 10.49
C GLY A 340 26.64 10.77 11.75
N ASP A 341 26.92 9.49 11.95
CA ASP A 341 27.80 8.98 13.00
C ASP A 341 29.20 8.75 12.41
N GLN A 342 30.19 9.50 12.90
CA GLN A 342 31.56 9.44 12.41
C GLN A 342 32.18 8.04 12.55
N THR A 343 31.87 7.31 13.62
CA THR A 343 32.42 5.98 13.89
C THR A 343 31.88 4.97 12.90
N LEU A 344 30.57 5.00 12.64
CA LEU A 344 29.93 4.11 11.68
C LEU A 344 30.37 4.41 10.24
N LEU A 345 30.34 5.68 9.82
CA LEU A 345 30.81 6.03 8.47
C LEU A 345 32.29 5.68 8.28
N GLY A 346 33.12 5.88 9.31
CA GLY A 346 34.50 5.42 9.32
C GLY A 346 34.62 3.89 9.16
N GLN A 347 33.75 3.12 9.83
CA GLN A 347 33.70 1.66 9.68
C GLN A 347 33.30 1.24 8.26
N ALA A 348 32.34 1.92 7.62
CA ALA A 348 31.95 1.63 6.25
C ALA A 348 33.12 1.88 5.28
N ILE A 349 33.80 3.03 5.40
CA ILE A 349 34.94 3.37 4.55
C ILE A 349 36.11 2.39 4.76
N LEU A 350 36.39 2.02 6.01
CA LEU A 350 37.42 1.02 6.32
C LEU A 350 37.12 -0.34 5.69
N ALA A 351 35.86 -0.77 5.72
CA ALA A 351 35.46 -2.02 5.09
C ALA A 351 35.67 -2.00 3.57
N LEU A 352 35.45 -0.86 2.91
CA LEU A 352 35.73 -0.71 1.48
C LEU A 352 37.23 -0.71 1.18
N LEU A 353 38.02 0.05 1.94
CA LEU A 353 39.47 0.13 1.78
C LEU A 353 40.16 -1.22 2.05
N ASP A 354 39.74 -1.93 3.10
CA ASP A 354 40.25 -3.26 3.44
C ASP A 354 40.00 -4.27 2.32
N ASN A 355 38.80 -4.27 1.72
CA ASN A 355 38.49 -5.10 0.56
C ASN A 355 39.34 -4.72 -0.65
N ALA A 356 39.46 -3.43 -0.95
CA ALA A 356 40.23 -2.90 -2.07
C ALA A 356 41.72 -3.24 -2.00
N ILE A 357 42.28 -3.42 -0.79
CA ILE A 357 43.67 -3.83 -0.57
C ILE A 357 43.81 -5.36 -0.59
N LYS A 358 42.93 -6.09 0.10
CA LYS A 358 43.01 -7.55 0.23
C LYS A 358 42.85 -8.29 -1.10
N TYR A 359 41.94 -7.81 -1.96
CA TYR A 359 41.66 -8.42 -3.26
C TYR A 359 42.40 -7.71 -4.41
N ASN A 360 43.43 -6.93 -4.08
CA ASN A 360 44.25 -6.27 -5.09
C ASN A 360 45.33 -7.21 -5.65
N ARG A 361 45.89 -6.83 -6.80
CA ARG A 361 47.09 -7.46 -7.34
C ARG A 361 48.34 -6.87 -6.69
N PRO A 362 49.46 -7.62 -6.60
CA PRO A 362 50.73 -7.06 -6.16
C PRO A 362 51.11 -5.84 -7.02
N ARG A 363 51.58 -4.75 -6.40
CA ARG A 363 51.87 -3.46 -7.07
C ARG A 363 50.65 -2.77 -7.69
N GLY A 364 49.45 -3.17 -7.27
CA GLY A 364 48.20 -2.52 -7.64
C GLY A 364 48.01 -1.14 -7.00
N LYS A 365 46.90 -0.50 -7.35
CA LYS A 365 46.50 0.81 -6.85
C LYS A 365 45.11 0.75 -6.23
N VAL A 366 44.89 1.58 -5.23
CA VAL A 366 43.57 1.92 -4.67
C VAL A 366 43.43 3.43 -4.73
N SER A 367 42.43 3.94 -5.42
CA SER A 367 42.07 5.35 -5.43
C SER A 367 40.83 5.60 -4.58
N ILE A 368 40.86 6.65 -3.78
CA ILE A 368 39.69 7.12 -3.03
C ILE A 368 39.44 8.59 -3.36
N SER A 369 38.20 8.90 -3.76
CA SER A 369 37.79 10.25 -4.12
C SER A 369 36.54 10.69 -3.38
N THR A 370 36.47 11.97 -3.08
CA THR A 370 35.26 12.61 -2.55
C THR A 370 34.85 13.78 -3.43
N THR A 371 33.58 13.78 -3.84
CA THR A 371 32.98 14.76 -4.75
C THR A 371 31.60 15.15 -4.24
N GLU A 372 31.09 16.29 -4.71
CA GLU A 372 29.69 16.67 -4.58
C GLU A 372 29.03 16.60 -5.95
N GLU A 373 27.96 15.82 -6.07
CA GLU A 373 27.16 15.74 -7.29
C GLU A 373 25.71 16.10 -6.95
N GLN A 374 25.22 17.20 -7.55
CA GLN A 374 23.89 17.78 -7.28
C GLN A 374 23.70 18.14 -5.80
N ASP A 375 23.00 17.29 -5.05
CA ASP A 375 22.70 17.42 -3.62
C ASP A 375 23.12 16.18 -2.80
N GLN A 376 24.06 15.41 -3.34
CA GLN A 376 24.58 14.20 -2.71
C GLN A 376 26.11 14.32 -2.59
N ALA A 377 26.61 13.91 -1.42
CA ALA A 377 28.01 13.60 -1.22
C ALA A 377 28.31 12.25 -1.87
N LEU A 378 29.36 12.18 -2.68
CA LEU A 378 29.79 10.96 -3.35
C LEU A 378 31.21 10.61 -2.92
N LEU A 379 31.39 9.40 -2.39
CA LEU A 379 32.68 8.82 -2.09
C LEU A 379 32.88 7.58 -2.95
N LYS A 380 33.96 7.55 -3.74
CA LYS A 380 34.32 6.39 -4.56
C LYS A 380 35.61 5.77 -4.04
N VAL A 381 35.63 4.44 -3.94
CA VAL A 381 36.82 3.63 -3.70
C VAL A 381 37.01 2.71 -4.90
N SER A 382 38.08 2.90 -5.66
CA SER A 382 38.39 2.10 -6.84
C SER A 382 39.71 1.36 -6.64
N ASP A 383 39.75 0.08 -6.97
CA ASP A 383 40.95 -0.73 -6.97
C ASP A 383 41.28 -1.24 -8.37
N THR A 384 42.54 -1.62 -8.57
CA THR A 384 43.01 -2.30 -9.78
C THR A 384 43.17 -3.81 -9.56
N GLY A 385 42.32 -4.40 -8.72
CA GLY A 385 42.47 -5.76 -8.24
C GLY A 385 42.06 -6.83 -9.24
N ILE A 386 41.72 -8.01 -8.71
CA ILE A 386 41.33 -9.16 -9.52
C ILE A 386 39.98 -8.99 -10.24
N GLY A 387 39.18 -8.00 -9.83
CA GLY A 387 37.83 -7.79 -10.34
C GLY A 387 36.87 -8.92 -9.94
N ILE A 388 35.60 -8.76 -10.31
CA ILE A 388 34.50 -9.66 -9.94
C ILE A 388 33.67 -9.93 -11.20
N THR A 389 33.32 -11.19 -11.44
CA THR A 389 32.45 -11.56 -12.58
C THR A 389 31.02 -11.08 -12.34
N ALA A 390 30.30 -10.81 -13.44
CA ALA A 390 28.96 -10.24 -13.40
C ALA A 390 27.97 -11.08 -12.55
N ASP A 391 28.11 -12.40 -12.56
CA ASP A 391 27.25 -13.34 -11.83
C ASP A 391 27.29 -13.14 -10.31
N HIS A 392 28.39 -12.64 -9.77
CA HIS A 392 28.55 -12.44 -8.32
C HIS A 392 28.12 -11.05 -7.84
N LEU A 393 28.07 -10.05 -8.73
CA LEU A 393 27.78 -8.65 -8.36
C LEU A 393 26.45 -8.47 -7.61
N PRO A 394 25.33 -9.15 -7.98
CA PRO A 394 24.06 -8.99 -7.25
C PRO A 394 24.14 -9.45 -5.79
N HIS A 395 24.98 -10.45 -5.52
CA HIS A 395 25.03 -11.17 -4.25
C HIS A 395 26.08 -10.63 -3.26
N LEU A 396 27.03 -9.80 -3.70
CA LEU A 396 28.12 -9.30 -2.84
C LEU A 396 27.65 -8.49 -1.62
N GLY A 397 26.44 -7.93 -1.66
CA GLY A 397 25.84 -7.25 -0.53
C GLY A 397 25.12 -8.16 0.47
N GLU A 398 24.99 -9.45 0.17
CA GLU A 398 24.40 -10.45 1.05
C GLU A 398 25.36 -10.82 2.19
N ARG A 399 24.80 -11.14 3.36
CA ARG A 399 25.58 -11.50 4.54
C ARG A 399 26.27 -12.84 4.29
N PHE A 400 27.56 -12.92 4.61
CA PHE A 400 28.40 -14.13 4.50
C PHE A 400 28.68 -14.60 3.06
N TYR A 401 28.25 -13.85 2.04
CA TYR A 401 28.50 -14.20 0.65
C TYR A 401 29.97 -13.96 0.26
N ARG A 402 30.54 -14.90 -0.50
CA ARG A 402 31.94 -14.88 -0.96
C ARG A 402 32.03 -15.57 -2.31
N VAL A 403 32.80 -14.98 -3.24
CA VAL A 403 33.01 -15.49 -4.60
C VAL A 403 33.72 -16.85 -4.60
N ASP A 404 34.78 -17.00 -3.79
CA ASP A 404 35.57 -18.24 -3.70
C ASP A 404 35.90 -18.60 -2.24
N LYS A 405 35.39 -19.73 -1.74
CA LYS A 405 35.59 -20.15 -0.33
C LYS A 405 37.03 -20.54 -0.01
N ALA A 406 37.81 -21.03 -0.99
CA ALA A 406 39.19 -21.49 -0.78
C ALA A 406 40.20 -20.33 -0.74
N ARG A 407 40.31 -19.52 -1.81
CA ARG A 407 41.20 -18.33 -1.86
C ARG A 407 40.86 -17.28 -0.81
N SER A 408 39.58 -17.13 -0.47
CA SER A 408 39.19 -16.09 0.47
C SER A 408 39.57 -16.44 1.92
N ARG A 409 39.74 -17.73 2.28
CA ARG A 409 40.17 -18.14 3.64
C ARG A 409 41.60 -17.66 3.93
N GLU A 410 42.49 -17.75 2.95
CA GLU A 410 43.85 -17.20 3.01
C GLU A 410 43.87 -15.67 3.14
N ALA A 411 42.85 -14.98 2.62
CA ALA A 411 42.69 -13.52 2.74
C ALA A 411 41.98 -13.07 4.03
N GLY A 412 41.51 -13.98 4.89
CA GLY A 412 40.95 -13.67 6.22
C GLY A 412 39.60 -12.95 6.25
N GLY A 413 38.84 -12.94 5.15
CA GLY A 413 37.56 -12.21 5.05
C GLY A 413 36.35 -12.97 5.62
N THR A 414 35.51 -12.32 6.42
CA THR A 414 34.28 -12.90 7.01
C THR A 414 33.08 -12.90 6.05
N GLY A 415 33.16 -12.18 4.92
CA GLY A 415 32.01 -11.96 4.02
C GLY A 415 30.96 -10.98 4.58
N LEU A 416 31.26 -10.25 5.65
CA LEU A 416 30.34 -9.28 6.26
C LEU A 416 30.67 -7.82 5.92
N GLY A 417 31.90 -7.50 5.52
CA GLY A 417 32.36 -6.12 5.36
C GLY A 417 31.48 -5.27 4.43
N LEU A 418 31.16 -5.77 3.23
CA LEU A 418 30.33 -5.01 2.28
C LEU A 418 28.87 -4.91 2.75
N SER A 419 28.33 -5.96 3.36
CA SER A 419 26.97 -5.94 3.94
C SER A 419 26.85 -4.93 5.09
N ILE A 420 27.91 -4.78 5.91
CA ILE A 420 27.99 -3.76 6.97
C ILE A 420 28.07 -2.37 6.38
N ALA A 421 28.97 -2.15 5.40
CA ALA A 421 29.07 -0.86 4.72
C ALA A 421 27.73 -0.45 4.11
N ARG A 422 27.04 -1.38 3.43
CA ARG A 422 25.70 -1.15 2.88
C ARG A 422 24.69 -0.81 3.97
N SER A 423 24.60 -1.58 5.06
CA SER A 423 23.70 -1.29 6.18
C SER A 423 23.98 0.07 6.83
N ILE A 424 25.24 0.45 6.98
CA ILE A 424 25.63 1.76 7.50
C ILE A 424 25.15 2.87 6.57
N VAL A 425 25.46 2.78 5.28
CA VAL A 425 25.11 3.79 4.27
C VAL A 425 23.60 3.95 4.15
N THR A 426 22.86 2.85 4.05
CA THR A 426 21.39 2.87 3.99
C THR A 426 20.80 3.55 5.22
N ALA A 427 21.36 3.28 6.40
CA ALA A 427 20.87 3.88 7.62
C ALA A 427 21.26 5.35 7.81
N HIS A 428 22.14 5.89 6.95
CA HIS A 428 22.40 7.32 6.79
C HIS A 428 21.60 7.94 5.62
N GLY A 429 20.60 7.22 5.09
CA GLY A 429 19.77 7.68 3.97
C GLY A 429 20.48 7.67 2.62
N GLY A 430 21.61 6.96 2.53
CA GLY A 430 22.42 6.86 1.33
C GLY A 430 22.20 5.59 0.51
N THR A 431 22.99 5.45 -0.56
CA THR A 431 23.05 4.23 -1.38
C THR A 431 24.49 3.81 -1.62
N LEU A 432 24.70 2.49 -1.76
CA LEU A 432 26.01 1.91 -2.08
C LEU A 432 25.88 1.12 -3.37
N THR A 433 26.65 1.52 -4.39
CA THR A 433 26.70 0.86 -5.70
C THR A 433 28.08 0.26 -5.94
N LEU A 434 28.14 -0.83 -6.70
CA LEU A 434 29.37 -1.54 -7.00
C LEU A 434 29.42 -1.86 -8.49
N THR A 435 30.55 -1.58 -9.11
CA THR A 435 30.86 -1.90 -10.50
C THR A 435 32.22 -2.59 -10.54
N SER A 436 32.37 -3.64 -11.33
CA SER A 436 33.61 -4.40 -11.40
C SER A 436 33.78 -5.05 -12.76
N VAL A 437 35.02 -5.15 -13.21
CA VAL A 437 35.39 -5.86 -14.44
C VAL A 437 36.49 -6.87 -14.07
N PRO A 438 36.31 -8.17 -14.35
CA PRO A 438 37.33 -9.19 -14.09
C PRO A 438 38.69 -8.81 -14.68
N GLY A 439 39.74 -8.86 -13.87
CA GLY A 439 41.12 -8.53 -14.27
C GLY A 439 41.47 -7.04 -14.34
N GLU A 440 40.48 -6.15 -14.32
CA GLU A 440 40.70 -4.70 -14.34
C GLU A 440 40.59 -4.06 -12.96
N GLY A 441 39.59 -4.47 -12.17
CA GLY A 441 39.40 -4.01 -10.79
C GLY A 441 37.94 -3.76 -10.40
N THR A 442 37.73 -3.15 -9.24
CA THR A 442 36.40 -2.87 -8.69
C THR A 442 36.28 -1.41 -8.25
N THR A 443 35.13 -0.80 -8.51
CA THR A 443 34.75 0.51 -7.99
C THR A 443 33.50 0.41 -7.14
N VAL A 444 33.60 0.83 -5.88
CA VAL A 444 32.47 0.95 -4.95
C VAL A 444 32.21 2.42 -4.69
N ALA A 445 30.95 2.84 -4.84
CA ALA A 445 30.53 4.21 -4.61
C ALA A 445 29.48 4.30 -3.50
N ILE A 446 29.68 5.24 -2.58
CA ILE A 446 28.75 5.61 -1.51
C ILE A 446 28.17 6.98 -1.85
N THR A 447 26.84 7.08 -1.90
CA THR A 447 26.12 8.36 -2.01
C THR A 447 25.42 8.67 -0.69
N LEU A 448 25.57 9.88 -0.16
CA LEU A 448 24.93 10.34 1.08
C LEU A 448 24.26 11.71 0.88
N PRO A 449 23.10 11.98 1.50
CA PRO A 449 22.48 13.30 1.43
C PRO A 449 23.37 14.38 2.09
N LEU A 450 23.51 15.53 1.43
CA LEU A 450 24.20 16.68 2.05
C LEU A 450 23.42 17.23 3.24
N ALA A 451 24.14 17.67 4.28
CA ALA A 451 23.56 18.24 5.49
C ALA A 451 22.63 19.43 5.21
N ARG A 452 23.00 20.27 4.23
CA ARG A 452 22.22 21.44 3.80
C ARG A 452 20.81 21.09 3.29
N ARG A 453 20.62 19.93 2.67
CA ARG A 453 19.33 19.47 2.13
C ARG A 453 18.35 19.09 3.24
N ILE A 454 18.86 18.44 4.29
CA ILE A 454 18.04 18.02 5.44
C ILE A 454 17.56 19.26 6.23
N ALA A 455 18.40 20.29 6.34
CA ALA A 455 18.02 21.55 7.00
C ALA A 455 16.90 22.32 6.26
N ILE A 456 16.85 22.26 4.92
CA ILE A 456 15.82 22.92 4.11
C ILE A 456 14.47 22.19 4.24
N GLY A 457 14.47 20.86 4.28
CA GLY A 457 13.25 20.06 4.46
C GLY A 457 12.55 20.28 5.80
N ASN A 458 13.30 20.61 6.86
CA ASN A 458 12.72 20.90 8.18
C ASN A 458 12.19 22.34 8.34
N LYS A 459 12.68 23.30 7.54
CA LYS A 459 12.17 24.69 7.56
C LYS A 459 10.82 24.85 6.87
N GLN A 460 10.47 23.99 5.91
CA GLN A 460 9.14 24.01 5.26
C GLN A 460 8.02 23.40 6.11
N ALA A 461 8.32 22.84 7.30
CA ALA A 461 7.34 22.23 8.20
C ALA A 461 6.91 23.13 9.39
N LEU A 462 7.35 24.39 9.43
CA LEU A 462 6.86 25.38 10.39
C LEU A 462 5.97 26.40 9.66
N PRO A 463 4.69 26.57 10.05
CA PRO A 463 3.89 27.67 9.51
C PRO A 463 4.52 28.99 9.95
N GLU A 464 4.80 29.86 8.97
CA GLU A 464 5.17 31.25 9.20
C GLU A 464 4.02 31.96 9.92
N HIS A 465 4.07 32.02 11.25
CA HIS A 465 3.40 33.08 11.99
C HIS A 465 4.28 34.32 11.93
N THR A 466 4.16 35.07 10.84
CA THR A 466 4.58 36.48 10.80
C THR A 466 3.65 37.28 11.69
N ALA A 467 4.11 37.62 12.89
CA ALA A 467 3.52 38.65 13.71
C ALA A 467 3.89 40.02 13.11
N SER A 468 2.91 40.68 12.50
CA SER A 468 2.97 42.09 12.14
C SER A 468 2.93 42.95 13.42
N LEU A 469 4.03 43.63 13.74
CA LEU A 469 4.05 44.77 14.66
C LEU A 469 3.60 46.02 13.89
N PRO A 470 2.66 46.83 14.43
CA PRO A 470 2.31 48.09 13.78
C PRO A 470 3.37 49.15 14.05
N GLU A 471 3.71 49.83 12.96
CA GLU A 471 4.56 51.00 12.82
C GLU A 471 4.08 52.13 13.75
N ARG A 472 4.98 52.64 14.61
CA ARG A 472 4.79 53.96 15.24
C ARG A 472 5.27 55.02 14.25
N VAL A 473 4.37 55.92 13.91
CA VAL A 473 4.62 57.17 13.16
C VAL A 473 4.55 58.33 14.18
N PRO A 474 5.35 59.41 14.00
CA PRO A 474 6.08 60.09 15.08
C PRO A 474 5.27 60.98 16.02
#